data_AF-A0A382IEX2-F1
#
_entry.id   AF-A0A382IEX2-F1
#
_cell.length_a   1.000
_cell.length_b   1.000
_cell.length_c   1.000
_cell.angle_alpha   90.00
_cell.angle_beta   90.00
_cell.angle_gamma   90.00
#
_symmetry.space_group_name_H-M   'P 1'
#
loop_
_entity.id
_entity.type
_entity.pdbx_description
1 polymer ?
#
loop_
_entity_poly.entity_id
_entity_poly.type
_entity_poly.pdbx_seq_one_letter_code
_entity_poly.pdbx_strand_id
1 'polypeptide(L)'
;VVEHGILKKITDVLPSGVTFAVFGEIPENPTIKGIERALKIYKEHKCDGIVALGGGSVLDSGKALRVVTTQGGDVIDFLKDPDRIGTNVAPYITIPTTAGTGAEITFGGGIHPETNAPAMSIRSPHVKPDLAICDPELTISLPPHLTAATGMDAVT
;
A
#
# COMPACT_ATOMS: atom_id res chain seq x y z
N VAL A 1 8.40 -8.09 -6.21
CA VAL A 1 8.49 -6.69 -6.70
C VAL A 1 9.94 -6.21 -6.85
N VAL A 2 10.73 -6.12 -5.78
CA VAL A 2 12.15 -5.69 -5.87
C VAL A 2 13.01 -6.73 -6.59
N GLU A 3 12.83 -8.01 -6.27
CA GLU A 3 13.62 -9.11 -6.86
C GLU A 3 13.29 -9.40 -8.33
N HIS A 4 12.17 -8.90 -8.85
CA HIS A 4 11.66 -9.27 -10.18
C HIS A 4 11.86 -8.15 -11.23
N GLY A 5 12.69 -7.14 -10.94
CA GLY A 5 12.98 -6.04 -11.87
C GLY A 5 11.82 -5.07 -12.12
N ILE A 6 10.65 -5.28 -11.51
CA ILE A 6 9.47 -4.41 -11.63
C ILE A 6 9.79 -3.00 -11.12
N LEU A 7 10.47 -2.90 -9.97
CA LEU A 7 10.90 -1.61 -9.43
C LEU A 7 11.77 -0.86 -10.45
N LYS A 8 12.67 -1.56 -11.13
CA LYS A 8 13.56 -0.97 -12.14
C LYS A 8 12.77 -0.39 -13.32
N LYS A 9 11.77 -1.12 -13.83
CA LYS A 9 10.90 -0.63 -14.92
C LYS A 9 10.27 0.72 -14.57
N ILE A 10 9.87 0.90 -13.30
CA ILE A 10 9.26 2.15 -12.85
C ILE A 10 10.31 3.24 -12.64
N THR A 11 11.44 2.92 -12.01
CA THR A 11 12.49 3.92 -11.78
C THR A 11 13.14 4.42 -13.06
N ASP A 12 13.23 3.56 -14.09
CA ASP A 12 13.83 3.90 -15.39
C ASP A 12 12.99 4.94 -16.17
N VAL A 13 11.69 5.07 -15.87
CA VAL A 13 10.79 6.04 -16.52
C VAL A 13 10.53 7.30 -15.67
N LEU A 14 11.08 7.38 -14.45
CA LEU A 14 10.90 8.56 -13.62
C LEU A 14 11.61 9.77 -14.24
N PRO A 15 10.97 10.97 -14.22
CA PRO A 15 11.62 12.19 -14.66
C PRO A 15 12.92 12.48 -13.90
N SER A 16 13.88 13.09 -14.59
CA SER A 16 15.13 13.55 -13.96
C SER A 16 14.84 14.49 -12.79
N GLY A 17 15.46 14.23 -11.64
CA GLY A 17 15.31 15.05 -10.43
C GLY A 17 14.27 14.55 -9.44
N VAL A 18 13.48 13.52 -9.78
CA VAL A 18 12.64 12.82 -8.80
C VAL A 18 13.53 11.96 -7.89
N THR A 19 13.51 12.26 -6.60
CA THR A 19 14.14 11.41 -5.57
C THR A 19 13.09 10.50 -4.95
N PHE A 20 13.51 9.31 -4.55
CA PHE A 20 12.63 8.35 -3.90
C PHE A 20 13.39 7.51 -2.87
N ALA A 21 12.66 7.03 -1.87
CA ALA A 21 13.12 6.05 -0.91
C ALA A 21 12.31 4.77 -1.08
N VAL A 22 12.97 3.61 -0.99
CA VAL A 22 12.33 2.31 -1.15
C VAL A 22 12.19 1.65 0.22
N PHE A 23 10.98 1.17 0.52
CA PHE A 23 10.73 0.30 1.66
C PHE A 23 10.07 -0.99 1.17
N GLY A 24 10.76 -2.12 1.34
CA GLY A 24 10.33 -3.42 0.81
C GLY A 24 9.90 -4.45 1.86
N GLU A 25 9.93 -4.11 3.15
CA GLU A 25 9.68 -5.05 4.25
C GLU A 25 8.21 -5.11 4.67
N ILE A 26 7.32 -5.22 3.67
CA ILE A 26 5.88 -5.42 3.89
C ILE A 26 5.57 -6.92 3.85
N PRO A 27 5.09 -7.52 4.96
CA PRO A 27 4.65 -8.91 4.97
C PRO A 27 3.35 -9.12 4.17
N GLU A 28 3.04 -10.37 3.85
CA GLU A 28 1.78 -10.76 3.21
C GLU A 28 0.55 -10.28 3.99
N ASN A 29 0.62 -10.35 5.32
CA ASN A 29 -0.38 -9.78 6.23
C ASN A 29 0.14 -8.46 6.80
N PRO A 30 -0.33 -7.29 6.31
CA PRO A 30 0.16 -5.98 6.74
C PRO A 30 0.11 -5.83 8.26
N THR A 31 1.18 -5.35 8.88
CA THR A 31 1.21 -5.13 10.35
C THR A 31 1.39 -3.67 10.70
N ILE A 32 0.89 -3.27 11.88
CA ILE A 32 1.13 -1.92 12.45
C ILE A 32 2.63 -1.63 12.51
N LYS A 33 3.43 -2.57 13.01
CA LYS A 33 4.89 -2.45 13.06
C LYS A 33 5.53 -2.28 11.68
N GLY A 34 4.97 -2.92 10.65
CA GLY A 34 5.38 -2.71 9.26
C GLY A 34 5.16 -1.26 8.81
N ILE A 35 3.99 -0.70 9.10
CA ILE A 35 3.62 0.67 8.76
C ILE A 35 4.47 1.69 9.53
N GLU A 36 4.74 1.46 10.82
CA GLU A 36 5.61 2.33 11.63
C GLU A 36 7.05 2.38 11.10
N ARG A 37 7.58 1.26 10.62
CA ARG A 37 8.89 1.22 9.96
C ARG A 37 8.87 2.00 8.64
N ALA A 38 7.83 1.85 7.84
CA ALA A 38 7.65 2.64 6.62
C ALA A 38 7.54 4.14 6.92
N LEU A 39 6.82 4.52 7.99
CA LEU A 39 6.68 5.91 8.45
C LEU A 39 8.02 6.53 8.85
N LYS A 40 8.90 5.74 9.48
CA LYS A 40 10.26 6.19 9.79
C LYS A 40 11.03 6.54 8.52
N ILE A 41 11.02 5.66 7.51
CA ILE A 41 11.67 5.92 6.21
C ILE A 41 11.08 7.16 5.53
N TYR A 42 9.74 7.28 5.51
CA TYR A 42 9.04 8.43 4.95
C TYR A 42 9.52 9.75 5.58
N LYS A 43 9.62 9.79 6.91
CA LYS A 43 10.05 10.99 7.64
C LYS A 43 11.54 11.28 7.45
N GLU A 44 12.39 10.26 7.52
CA GLU A 44 13.86 10.40 7.35
C GLU A 44 14.23 10.97 5.98
N HIS A 45 13.53 10.53 4.93
CA HIS A 45 13.77 10.99 3.56
C HIS A 45 12.94 12.21 3.17
N LYS A 46 12.14 12.75 4.10
CA LYS A 46 11.25 13.91 3.87
C LYS A 46 10.36 13.72 2.63
N CYS A 47 9.79 12.52 2.49
CA CYS A 47 8.89 12.21 1.39
C CYS A 47 7.66 13.14 1.43
N ASP A 48 7.10 13.41 0.26
CA ASP A 48 5.91 14.23 0.04
C ASP A 48 4.73 13.45 -0.54
N GLY A 49 4.92 12.16 -0.78
CA GLY A 49 3.90 11.26 -1.32
C GLY A 49 4.31 9.79 -1.17
N ILE A 50 3.37 8.92 -1.51
CA ILE A 50 3.51 7.46 -1.38
C ILE A 50 3.19 6.83 -2.73
N VAL A 51 4.05 5.91 -3.17
CA VAL A 51 3.77 5.01 -4.30
C VAL A 51 3.79 3.58 -3.75
N ALA A 52 2.62 2.93 -3.70
CA ALA A 52 2.51 1.53 -3.33
C ALA A 52 2.53 0.65 -4.59
N LEU A 53 3.58 -0.18 -4.70
CA LEU A 53 3.82 -1.08 -5.81
C LEU A 53 3.81 -2.52 -5.30
N GLY A 54 2.78 -3.29 -5.63
CA GLY A 54 2.67 -4.65 -5.13
C GLY A 54 1.28 -5.26 -5.23
N GLY A 55 1.02 -6.30 -4.44
CA GLY A 55 -0.32 -6.87 -4.26
C GLY A 55 -1.10 -6.15 -3.16
N GLY A 56 -2.30 -6.66 -2.85
CA GLY A 56 -3.22 -6.04 -1.90
C GLY A 56 -2.61 -5.65 -0.54
N SER A 57 -1.70 -6.47 0.00
CA SER A 57 -1.02 -6.19 1.28
C SER A 57 -0.18 -4.90 1.25
N VAL A 58 0.54 -4.66 0.15
CA VAL A 58 1.33 -3.44 -0.05
C VAL A 58 0.40 -2.24 -0.21
N LEU A 59 -0.69 -2.41 -0.97
CA LEU A 59 -1.66 -1.34 -1.22
C LEU A 59 -2.41 -0.94 0.06
N ASP A 60 -2.76 -1.92 0.91
CA ASP A 60 -3.43 -1.65 2.18
C ASP A 60 -2.47 -1.03 3.21
N SER A 61 -1.20 -1.46 3.22
CA SER A 61 -0.16 -0.82 4.04
C SER A 61 0.01 0.66 3.67
N GLY A 62 -0.02 0.98 2.37
CA GLY A 62 0.05 2.35 1.87
C GLY A 62 -1.12 3.22 2.33
N LYS A 63 -2.33 2.67 2.45
CA LYS A 63 -3.50 3.38 2.99
C LYS A 63 -3.30 3.82 4.44
N ALA A 64 -2.77 2.93 5.27
CA ALA A 64 -2.49 3.27 6.67
C ALA A 64 -1.32 4.26 6.79
N LEU A 65 -0.26 4.07 5.99
CA LEU A 65 0.86 5.01 5.93
C LEU A 65 0.41 6.41 5.52
N ARG A 66 -0.48 6.50 4.52
CA ARG A 66 -1.08 7.75 4.02
C ARG A 66 -1.74 8.58 5.12
N VAL A 67 -2.44 7.92 6.04
CA VAL A 67 -3.14 8.59 7.14
C VAL A 67 -2.16 9.01 8.24
N VAL A 68 -1.35 8.07 8.72
CA VAL A 68 -0.49 8.32 9.89
C VAL A 68 0.62 9.35 9.59
N THR A 69 1.01 9.50 8.33
CA THR A 69 2.06 10.46 7.95
C THR A 69 1.62 11.92 8.06
N THR A 70 0.34 12.22 7.80
CA THR A 70 -0.20 13.59 7.87
C THR A 70 -0.91 13.89 9.17
N GLN A 71 -1.60 12.91 9.77
CA GLN A 71 -2.41 13.12 10.97
C GLN A 71 -1.63 12.87 12.27
N GLY A 72 -0.48 12.17 12.20
CA GLY A 72 0.27 11.75 13.37
C GLY A 72 -0.48 10.72 14.22
N GLY A 73 -0.01 10.49 15.45
CA GLY A 73 -0.56 9.48 16.34
C GLY A 73 -0.19 8.04 15.95
N ASP A 74 -0.86 7.09 16.59
CA ASP A 74 -0.60 5.66 16.40
C ASP A 74 -1.56 5.07 15.36
N VAL A 75 -1.09 4.13 14.54
CA VAL A 75 -1.94 3.49 13.51
C VAL A 75 -3.19 2.85 14.12
N ILE A 76 -3.05 2.25 15.31
CA ILE A 76 -4.14 1.54 16.01
C ILE A 76 -5.33 2.46 16.31
N ASP A 77 -5.10 3.76 16.49
CA ASP A 77 -6.15 4.72 16.78
C ASP A 77 -7.11 4.86 15.60
N PHE A 78 -6.58 4.93 14.39
CA PHE A 78 -7.37 5.02 13.16
C PHE A 78 -8.05 3.69 12.79
N LEU A 79 -7.51 2.56 13.27
CA LEU A 79 -8.14 1.25 13.11
C LEU A 79 -9.32 1.05 14.07
N LYS A 80 -9.22 1.60 15.29
CA LYS A 80 -10.28 1.53 16.31
C LYS A 80 -11.39 2.54 16.07
N ASP A 81 -11.04 3.71 15.56
CA ASP A 81 -11.95 4.82 15.33
C ASP A 81 -11.69 5.46 13.96
N PRO A 82 -12.32 4.91 12.89
CA PRO A 82 -12.11 5.40 11.53
C PRO A 82 -12.65 6.82 11.29
N ASP A 83 -13.54 7.33 12.15
CA ASP A 83 -14.08 8.70 12.06
C ASP A 83 -13.02 9.77 12.40
N ARG A 84 -11.91 9.37 13.04
CA ARG A 84 -10.72 10.22 13.23
C ARG A 84 -9.93 10.47 11.96
N ILE A 85 -10.22 9.76 10.87
CA ILE A 85 -9.54 9.97 9.59
C ILE A 85 -10.17 11.20 8.92
N GLY A 86 -9.44 12.30 8.93
CA GLY A 86 -9.80 13.56 8.30
C GLY A 86 -9.34 13.67 6.85
N THR A 87 -9.56 14.85 6.28
CA THR A 87 -9.32 15.15 4.86
C THR A 87 -7.85 15.38 4.52
N ASN A 88 -7.01 15.71 5.51
CA ASN A 88 -5.60 15.97 5.29
C ASN A 88 -4.82 14.64 5.25
N VAL A 89 -4.59 14.14 4.06
CA VAL A 89 -3.92 12.86 3.79
C VAL A 89 -2.83 13.03 2.73
N ALA A 90 -1.74 12.27 2.85
CA ALA A 90 -0.64 12.39 1.88
C ALA A 90 -1.07 11.98 0.47
N PRO A 91 -0.47 12.54 -0.60
CA PRO A 91 -0.61 12.02 -1.95
C PRO A 91 -0.29 10.53 -2.02
N TYR A 92 -1.14 9.75 -2.66
CA TYR A 92 -1.04 8.30 -2.69
C TYR A 92 -1.38 7.70 -4.06
N ILE A 93 -0.39 7.05 -4.67
CA ILE A 93 -0.50 6.35 -5.95
C ILE A 93 -0.36 4.84 -5.70
N THR A 94 -1.21 4.05 -6.35
CA THR A 94 -1.15 2.58 -6.33
C THR A 94 -0.80 2.03 -7.71
N ILE A 95 0.04 1.01 -7.72
CA ILE A 95 0.47 0.28 -8.92
C ILE A 95 0.32 -1.21 -8.61
N PRO A 96 -0.87 -1.80 -8.86
CA PRO A 96 -1.13 -3.20 -8.56
C PRO A 96 -0.28 -4.13 -9.45
N THR A 97 0.21 -5.21 -8.85
CA THR A 97 0.94 -6.30 -9.54
C THR A 97 0.19 -7.64 -9.49
N THR A 98 -1.03 -7.61 -8.97
CA THR A 98 -1.95 -8.75 -8.85
C THR A 98 -3.34 -8.33 -9.33
N ALA A 99 -4.10 -9.23 -9.93
CA ALA A 99 -5.44 -8.96 -10.46
C ALA A 99 -6.52 -9.65 -9.58
N GLY A 100 -6.67 -9.17 -8.33
CA GLY A 100 -7.58 -9.77 -7.34
C GLY A 100 -8.34 -8.73 -6.52
N THR A 101 -7.77 -8.33 -5.39
CA THR A 101 -8.43 -7.59 -4.30
C THR A 101 -9.10 -6.26 -4.67
N GLY A 102 -8.75 -5.65 -5.81
CA GLY A 102 -9.18 -4.29 -6.18
C GLY A 102 -8.72 -3.20 -5.20
N ALA A 103 -7.77 -3.51 -4.31
CA ALA A 103 -7.34 -2.63 -3.23
C ALA A 103 -6.82 -1.26 -3.72
N GLU A 104 -6.41 -1.16 -4.98
CA GLU A 104 -5.99 0.06 -5.65
C GLU A 104 -7.09 1.13 -5.78
N ILE A 105 -8.38 0.77 -5.62
CA ILE A 105 -9.51 1.70 -5.75
C ILE A 105 -10.48 1.70 -4.55
N THR A 106 -10.25 0.86 -3.53
CA THR A 106 -11.16 0.70 -2.38
C THR A 106 -10.97 1.75 -1.29
N PHE A 107 -12.01 1.89 -0.46
CA PHE A 107 -12.07 2.83 0.68
C PHE A 107 -11.62 2.21 2.01
N GLY A 108 -10.90 1.11 1.97
CA GLY A 108 -10.43 0.43 3.17
C GLY A 108 -9.41 -0.66 2.87
N GLY A 109 -8.79 -1.17 3.92
CA GLY A 109 -7.75 -2.20 3.83
C GLY A 109 -7.56 -2.94 5.16
N GLY A 110 -7.02 -4.15 5.09
CA GLY A 110 -6.79 -5.00 6.26
C GLY A 110 -5.41 -4.77 6.87
N ILE A 111 -5.36 -4.33 8.13
CA ILE A 111 -4.13 -4.17 8.90
C ILE A 111 -4.20 -5.01 10.17
N HIS A 112 -3.20 -5.87 10.36
CA HIS A 112 -3.08 -6.70 11.55
C HIS A 112 -2.36 -5.94 12.67
N PRO A 113 -2.91 -5.89 13.90
CA PRO A 113 -2.19 -5.33 15.04
C PRO A 113 -0.84 -6.03 15.29
N GLU A 114 -0.84 -7.35 15.15
CA GLU A 114 0.33 -8.24 15.22
C GLU A 114 0.19 -9.36 14.20
N THR A 115 1.30 -10.04 13.85
CA THR A 115 1.35 -11.06 12.78
C THR A 115 0.27 -12.14 12.86
N ASN A 116 -0.12 -12.56 14.07
CA ASN A 116 -1.10 -13.63 14.31
C ASN A 116 -2.46 -13.11 14.78
N ALA A 117 -2.66 -11.79 14.84
CA ALA A 117 -3.92 -11.19 15.26
C ALA A 117 -4.87 -11.06 14.06
N PRO A 118 -6.20 -11.11 14.26
CA PRO A 118 -7.15 -10.79 13.22
C PRO A 118 -6.93 -9.39 12.63
N ALA A 119 -7.12 -9.26 11.31
CA ALA A 119 -7.03 -7.96 10.65
C ALA A 119 -8.10 -7.01 11.18
N MET A 120 -7.70 -5.76 11.43
CA MET A 120 -8.59 -4.64 11.63
C MET A 120 -8.68 -3.84 10.32
N SER A 121 -9.86 -3.30 10.03
CA SER A 121 -10.06 -2.52 8.81
C SER A 121 -9.71 -1.06 9.06
N ILE A 122 -8.75 -0.52 8.31
CA ILE A 122 -8.75 0.92 8.07
C ILE A 122 -9.88 1.21 7.06
N ARG A 123 -10.71 2.23 7.30
CA ARG A 123 -11.87 2.51 6.44
C ARG A 123 -12.22 3.99 6.45
N SER A 124 -12.15 4.65 5.30
CA SER A 124 -12.54 6.06 5.16
C SER A 124 -12.59 6.45 3.69
N PRO A 125 -13.43 7.41 3.28
CA PRO A 125 -13.32 8.04 1.96
C PRO A 125 -11.91 8.58 1.67
N HIS A 126 -11.17 8.98 2.70
CA HIS A 126 -9.86 9.62 2.59
C HIS A 126 -8.68 8.63 2.45
N VAL A 127 -8.91 7.32 2.62
CA VAL A 127 -7.84 6.33 2.37
C VAL A 127 -7.79 5.85 0.93
N LYS A 128 -8.82 6.13 0.12
CA LYS A 128 -8.83 5.77 -1.30
C LYS A 128 -7.59 6.37 -2.00
N PRO A 129 -6.86 5.63 -2.84
CA PRO A 129 -5.75 6.18 -3.62
C PRO A 129 -6.19 7.32 -4.54
N ASP A 130 -5.29 8.29 -4.77
CA ASP A 130 -5.54 9.41 -5.68
C ASP A 130 -5.46 8.97 -7.14
N LEU A 131 -4.57 8.01 -7.43
CA LEU A 131 -4.36 7.45 -8.75
C LEU A 131 -4.02 5.96 -8.63
N ALA A 132 -4.66 5.14 -9.46
CA ALA A 132 -4.31 3.75 -9.68
C ALA A 132 -3.76 3.58 -11.10
N ILE A 133 -2.56 3.01 -11.24
CA ILE A 133 -1.93 2.70 -12.53
C ILE A 133 -1.96 1.19 -12.73
N CYS A 134 -3.00 0.71 -13.42
CA CYS A 134 -3.18 -0.71 -13.70
C CYS A 134 -2.53 -1.09 -15.03
N ASP A 135 -1.30 -1.58 -14.98
CA ASP A 135 -0.58 -2.09 -16.15
C ASP A 135 -0.57 -3.64 -16.12
N PRO A 136 -1.24 -4.31 -17.08
CA PRO A 136 -1.29 -5.77 -17.11
C PRO A 136 0.09 -6.42 -17.26
N GLU A 137 1.08 -5.74 -17.85
CA GLU A 137 2.44 -6.28 -17.98
C GLU A 137 3.10 -6.55 -16.62
N LEU A 138 2.68 -5.82 -15.58
CA LEU A 138 3.20 -5.97 -14.22
C LEU A 138 2.63 -7.20 -13.50
N THR A 139 1.61 -7.84 -14.09
CA THR A 139 0.98 -9.05 -13.55
C THR A 139 1.55 -10.34 -14.16
N ILE A 140 2.24 -10.25 -15.30
CA ILE A 140 2.71 -11.41 -16.08
C ILE A 140 3.73 -12.26 -15.31
N SER A 141 4.53 -11.63 -14.44
CA SER A 141 5.53 -12.34 -13.63
C SER A 141 4.95 -13.08 -12.43
N LEU A 142 3.64 -12.97 -12.18
CA LEU A 142 2.99 -13.62 -11.04
C LEU A 142 2.95 -15.15 -11.25
N PRO A 143 3.38 -15.97 -10.27
CA PRO A 143 3.32 -17.42 -10.36
C PRO A 143 1.90 -17.94 -10.66
N PRO A 144 1.72 -19.01 -11.47
CA PRO A 144 0.41 -19.47 -11.90
C PRO A 144 -0.61 -19.71 -10.77
N HIS A 145 -0.16 -20.23 -9.63
CA HIS A 145 -1.03 -20.48 -8.48
C HIS A 145 -1.53 -19.19 -7.83
N LEU A 146 -0.70 -18.14 -7.75
CA LEU A 146 -1.11 -16.83 -7.26
C LEU A 146 -2.01 -16.11 -8.28
N THR A 147 -1.76 -16.28 -9.57
CA THR A 147 -2.66 -15.79 -10.63
C THR A 147 -4.06 -16.42 -10.50
N ALA A 148 -4.13 -17.74 -10.28
CA ALA A 148 -5.41 -18.42 -10.08
C ALA A 148 -6.10 -17.97 -8.78
N ALA A 149 -5.36 -17.87 -7.67
CA ALA A 149 -5.92 -17.45 -6.39
C ALA A 149 -6.47 -16.02 -6.43
N THR A 150 -5.69 -15.07 -6.96
CA THR A 150 -6.12 -13.67 -7.11
C THR A 150 -7.24 -13.52 -8.14
N GLY A 151 -7.22 -14.31 -9.21
CA GLY A 151 -8.34 -14.34 -10.16
C GLY A 151 -9.65 -14.84 -9.54
N MET A 152 -9.60 -15.81 -8.63
CA MET A 152 -10.79 -16.25 -7.88
C MET A 152 -11.28 -15.17 -6.91
N ASP A 153 -10.37 -14.50 -6.21
CA ASP A 153 -10.67 -13.37 -5.32
C ASP A 153 -11.40 -12.24 -6.06
N ALA A 154 -11.03 -11.94 -7.32
CA ALA A 154 -11.73 -10.95 -8.14
C ALA A 154 -13.18 -11.33 -8.50
N VAL A 155 -13.54 -12.62 -8.47
CA VAL A 155 -14.87 -13.12 -8.84
C VAL A 155 -15.83 -13.16 -7.64
N THR A 156 -15.28 -13.25 -6.43
CA THR A 156 -16.05 -13.41 -5.17
C THR A 156 -16.38 -12.09 -4.50
#